data_AF-A0A932L830-F1
#
_entry.id   AF-A0A932L830-F1
#
_cell.length_a   1.000
_cell.length_b   1.000
_cell.length_c   1.000
_cell.angle_alpha   90.00
_cell.angle_beta   90.00
_cell.angle_gamma   90.00
#
_symmetry.space_group_name_H-M   'P 1'
#
loop_
_entity.id
_entity.type
_entity.pdbx_description
1 polymer ?
#
loop_
_entity_poly.entity_id
_entity_poly.type
_entity_poly.pdbx_seq_one_letter_code
_entity_poly.pdbx_strand_id
1 'polypeptide(L)' 'MRDKLVEYLLGSLEIEETVRVDQALRIDFEIKSQLELLRLALAPLEAFRKEVDAPDGLASRTCQRLRDVRQSNG' A
#
# COMPACT_ATOMS: atom_id res chain seq x y z
N MET A 1 2.45 7.34 16.93
CA MET A 1 1.56 6.46 16.15
C MET A 1 0.98 7.18 14.93
N ARG A 2 0.40 8.37 15.08
CA ARG A 2 -0.18 9.14 13.96
C ARG A 2 0.78 9.32 12.77
N ASP A 3 2.03 9.69 12.99
CA ASP A 3 3.03 9.86 11.91
C ASP A 3 3.27 8.55 11.15
N LYS A 4 3.31 7.42 11.86
CA LYS A 4 3.44 6.09 11.25
C LYS A 4 2.23 5.72 10.40
N LEU A 5 1.02 6.17 10.74
CA LEU A 5 -0.17 5.98 9.89
C LEU A 5 -0.11 6.84 8.63
N VAL A 6 0.46 8.04 8.70
CA VAL A 6 0.67 8.88 7.52
C VAL A 6 1.73 8.26 6.60
N GLU A 7 2.88 7.85 7.16
CA GLU A 7 3.93 7.14 6.42
C GLU A 7 3.40 5.84 5.78
N TYR A 8 2.54 5.10 6.51
CA TYR A 8 1.85 3.92 5.99
C TYR A 8 0.97 4.23 4.78
N LEU A 9 0.17 5.31 4.83
CA LEU A 9 -0.68 5.73 3.71
C LEU A 9 0.12 6.21 2.50
N LEU A 10 1.30 6.79 2.73
CA LEU A 10 2.20 7.24 1.67
C LEU A 10 3.11 6.12 1.12
N GLY A 11 3.05 4.92 1.71
CA GLY A 11 3.89 3.78 1.31
C GLY A 11 5.38 4.02 1.59
N SER A 12 5.71 4.84 2.59
CA SER A 12 7.09 5.23 2.92
C SER A 12 7.67 4.47 4.12
N LEU A 13 6.96 3.47 4.64
CA LEU A 13 7.43 2.65 5.75
C LEU A 13 8.35 1.53 5.26
N GLU A 14 9.33 1.20 6.10
CA GLU A 14 10.10 -0.04 5.94
C GLU A 14 9.21 -1.27 6.18
N ILE A 15 9.68 -2.44 5.74
CA ILE A 15 8.90 -3.69 5.77
C ILE A 15 8.51 -4.04 7.22
N GLU A 16 9.45 -3.97 8.15
CA GLU A 16 9.21 -4.30 9.56
C GLU A 16 8.20 -3.34 10.21
N GLU A 17 8.20 -2.08 9.79
CA GLU A 17 7.28 -1.06 10.30
C GLU A 17 5.88 -1.25 9.72
N THR A 18 5.79 -1.58 8.44
CA THR A 18 4.52 -1.93 7.78
C THR A 18 3.85 -3.10 8.49
N VAL A 19 4.61 -4.16 8.83
CA VAL A 19 4.09 -5.32 9.57
C VAL A 19 3.55 -4.92 10.94
N ARG A 20 4.23 -4.03 11.67
CA ARG A 20 3.78 -3.56 12.99
C ARG A 20 2.49 -2.73 12.89
N VAL A 21 2.40 -1.85 11.89
CA VAL A 21 1.19 -1.06 11.64
C VAL A 21 0.04 -1.98 11.24
N ASP A 22 0.27 -2.96 10.36
CA ASP A 22 -0.74 -3.95 9.96
C ASP A 22 -1.25 -4.77 11.15
N GLN A 23 -0.36 -5.18 12.06
CA GLN A 23 -0.76 -5.88 13.29
C GLN A 23 -1.63 -4.99 14.18
N ALA A 24 -1.22 -3.74 14.40
CA ALA A 24 -1.99 -2.77 15.19
C ALA A 24 -3.37 -2.52 14.57
N LEU A 25 -3.43 -2.35 13.24
CA LEU A 25 -4.65 -2.22 12.47
C LEU A 25 -5.52 -3.46 12.47
N ARG A 26 -5.10 -4.62 12.97
CA ARG A 26 -6.01 -5.78 13.12
C ARG A 26 -6.76 -5.75 14.44
N ILE A 27 -6.06 -5.37 15.51
CA ILE A 27 -6.51 -5.52 16.88
C ILE A 27 -7.08 -4.24 17.50
N ASP A 28 -6.64 -3.06 17.04
CA ASP A 28 -6.98 -1.78 17.67
C ASP A 28 -7.98 -0.99 16.83
N PHE A 29 -9.18 -0.76 17.40
CA PHE A 29 -10.25 -0.02 16.76
C PHE A 29 -9.99 1.49 16.67
N GLU A 30 -9.28 2.06 17.65
CA GLU A 30 -8.93 3.48 17.65
C GLU A 30 -7.94 3.78 16.52
N ILE A 31 -6.91 2.93 16.37
CA ILE A 31 -5.92 3.07 15.30
C ILE A 31 -6.57 2.93 13.92
N LYS A 32 -7.51 1.99 13.74
CA LYS A 32 -8.32 1.89 12.52
C LYS A 32 -9.07 3.19 12.24
N SER A 33 -9.76 3.73 13.26
CA SER A 33 -10.55 4.95 13.12
C SER A 33 -9.68 6.15 12.75
N GLN A 34 -8.49 6.27 13.34
CA GLN A 34 -7.52 7.32 12.99
C GLN A 34 -7.04 7.18 11.54
N LEU A 35 -6.78 5.96 11.06
CA LEU A 35 -6.41 5.71 9.67
C LEU A 35 -7.52 6.13 8.70
N GLU A 36 -8.78 5.82 9.00
CA GLU A 36 -9.91 6.23 8.16
C GLU A 36 -10.08 7.75 8.10
N LEU A 37 -9.91 8.44 9.23
CA LEU A 37 -9.93 9.91 9.25
C LEU A 37 -8.82 10.51 8.39
N LEU A 38 -7.61 9.94 8.44
CA LEU A 38 -6.50 10.37 7.59
C LEU A 38 -6.78 10.10 6.11
N ARG A 39 -7.38 8.94 5.77
CA ARG A 39 -7.80 8.63 4.39
C ARG A 39 -8.79 9.66 3.86
N LEU A 40 -9.82 10.00 4.63
CA LEU A 40 -10.80 11.02 4.25
C LEU A 40 -10.16 12.40 4.08
N ALA A 41 -9.25 12.77 4.97
CA ALA A 41 -8.54 14.04 4.89
C ALA A 41 -7.62 14.14 3.66
N LEU A 42 -7.02 13.02 3.24
CA LEU A 42 -6.11 12.96 2.09
C LEU A 42 -6.83 12.71 0.76
N ALA A 43 -8.09 12.25 0.77
CA ALA A 43 -8.86 11.96 -0.44
C ALA A 43 -8.85 13.09 -1.50
N PRO A 44 -8.93 14.39 -1.14
CA PRO A 44 -8.83 15.47 -2.13
C PRO A 44 -7.49 15.52 -2.89
N LEU A 45 -6.42 14.97 -2.33
CA LEU A 45 -5.10 14.93 -2.96
C LEU A 45 -5.04 13.94 -4.13
N GLU A 46 -5.97 12.98 -4.20
CA GLU A 46 -6.02 12.02 -5.32
C GLU A 46 -6.23 12.74 -6.66
N ALA A 47 -6.94 13.88 -6.67
CA ALA A 47 -7.09 14.71 -7.87
C ALA A 47 -5.76 15.27 -8.41
N PHE A 48 -4.73 15.35 -7.57
CA PHE A 48 -3.38 15.79 -7.94
C PHE A 48 -2.42 14.63 -8.20
N ARG A 49 -2.90 13.39 -8.08
CA ARG A 49 -2.10 12.22 -8.40
C ARG A 49 -1.81 12.23 -9.90
N LYS A 50 -0.55 12.50 -10.25
CA LYS A 50 -0.09 12.37 -11.63
C LYS A 50 0.02 10.89 -11.96
N GLU A 51 -0.85 10.39 -12.82
CA GLU A 51 -0.64 9.08 -13.43
C GLU A 51 0.64 9.15 -14.26
N VAL A 52 1.59 8.28 -13.92
CA VAL A 52 2.77 8.03 -14.73
C VAL A 52 2.44 6.80 -15.55
N ASP A 53 2.48 6.95 -16.88
CA ASP A 53 2.28 5.81 -17.77
C ASP A 53 3.27 4.70 -17.39
N ALA A 54 2.73 3.49 -17.24
CA ALA A 54 3.58 2.33 -17.00
C ALA A 54 4.52 2.13 -18.19
N PRO A 55 5.80 1.77 -17.97
CA PRO A 55 6.70 1.44 -19.07
C PRO A 55 6.13 0.36 -19.98
N ASP A 56 6.35 0.51 -21.28
CA ASP A 56 5.89 -0.45 -22.28
C ASP A 56 6.27 -1.89 -21.90
N GLY A 57 5.32 -2.80 -22.12
CA GLY A 57 5.49 -4.22 -21.84
C GLY A 57 5.63 -4.59 -20.36
N LEU A 58 5.48 -3.66 -19.39
CA LEU A 58 5.50 -3.98 -17.96
C LEU A 58 4.40 -5.01 -17.61
N ALA A 59 3.17 -4.80 -18.09
CA ALA A 59 2.06 -5.71 -17.86
C ALA A 59 2.37 -7.12 -18.38
N SER A 60 2.86 -7.23 -19.61
CA SER A 60 3.19 -8.52 -20.22
C SER A 60 4.30 -9.26 -19.47
N ARG A 61 5.37 -8.55 -19.07
CA ARG A 61 6.47 -9.11 -18.27
C ARG A 61 6.01 -9.56 -16.89
N THR A 62 5.16 -8.77 -16.24
CA THR A 62 4.60 -9.11 -14.92
C THR A 62 3.72 -10.36 -14.99
N CYS A 63 2.83 -10.44 -15.98
CA CYS A 63 1.99 -11.61 -16.20
C CYS A 63 2.80 -12.87 -16.50
N GLN A 64 3.88 -12.76 -17.28
CA GLN A 64 4.79 -13.88 -17.52
C GLN A 64 5.43 -14.35 -16.21
N ARG A 65 6.00 -13.43 -15.43
CA ARG A 65 6.63 -13.74 -14.14
C ARG A 65 5.69 -14.46 -13.17
N LEU A 66 4.43 -14.03 -13.11
CA LEU A 66 3.41 -14.68 -12.27
C LEU A 66 3.08 -16.10 -12.73
N ARG A 67 3.05 -16.37 -14.05
CA ARG A 67 2.89 -17.72 -14.59
C ARG A 67 4.06 -18.62 -14.20
N ASP A 68 5.28 -18.13 -14.34
CA ASP A 68 6.50 -18.90 -14.03
C ASP A 68 6.55 -19.28 -12.53
N VAL A 69 6.19 -18.36 -11.63
CA VAL A 69 6.11 -18.62 -10.19
C VAL A 69 5.06 -19.68 -9.86
N ARG A 70 3.89 -19.64 -10.52
CA ARG A 70 2.82 -20.64 -10.31
C ARG A 70 3.21 -22.03 -10.80
N GLN A 71 3.98 -22.13 -11.88
CA GLN A 71 4.47 -23.41 -12.41
C GLN A 71 5.61 -24.00 -11.58
N SER A 72 6.39 -23.17 -10.88
CA SER A 72 7.51 -23.61 -10.05
C SER A 72 7.09 -24.08 -8.64
N ASN A 73 5.88 -23.73 -8.22
CA ASN A 73 5.30 -24.11 -6.92
C ASN A 73 4.23 -25.23 -7.04
N GLY A 74 4.11 -25.85 -8.22
CA GLY A 74 3.17 -26.93 -8.52
C GLY A 74 3.85 -28.28 -8.69
#